data_AF-A0AAV8XJ06-F1
#
_entry.id   AF-A0AAV8XJ06-F1
#
_cell.length_a   1.000
_cell.length_b   1.000
_cell.length_c   1.000
_cell.angle_alpha   90.00
_cell.angle_beta   90.00
_cell.angle_gamma   90.00
#
_symmetry.space_group_name_H-M   'P 1'
#
loop_
_entity.id
_entity.type
_entity.pdbx_description
1 polymer ?
#
loop_
_entity_poly.entity_id
_entity_poly.type
_entity_poly.pdbx_seq_one_letter_code
_entity_poly.pdbx_strand_id
1 'polypeptide(L)'
;MALAKVCKLKNQLNTCNEFMETLNDNISENKELLLWFKQLCEHLTKTILYISELNKELKGNLEKGNKDTILLYLSQLITSLSLLINIFVRESDAQHILPVRGTPLRKKRQIVWCLGGIQETLTTNKSILDPGSFIKWMDSALDKIAEIEANKEKDDIIAVLESLDSLMKEINKSVSNPAMVNLFVDSCTDKLCSLERRVNAAVLKLSLKVFSEYTVALEVIYEFCFHKKNKGKVEELDSLIADFDLHVDRIMQIGLFAVSCSTCSGRGIKIRSCLASLEALECELVPALTSVLLNRSVHNKNLALLLKNHWLQQANILKELIYLIIDPFAFCQVIYEENKQIVDGLSEIVYSKDLPLDKKTVQPLINQSKVLQDFINVTLKEEQDTKIIEERFKELKAVLHEVKCASEVLLGEKANYNNKLRLLKRCKILMTTIKRLWHCFVEEDIENKIKSQLGKVIIIDLHIELQDLSATNSNEKPATGNLFLDHIINRGKQILKDRSVLYRSSMKSDTFNVQVSAFKRLTQFKDQNKSIPLSKLVHLRKLSFMSSVAKNDTSGELQITDILNELNNMTNTFTQ
;
A
#
# COMPACT_ATOMS: atom_id res chain seq x y z
N MET A 1 14.66 -16.54 -32.81
CA MET A 1 13.30 -15.99 -32.98
C MET A 1 13.00 -14.83 -32.02
N ALA A 2 13.26 -14.96 -30.70
CA ALA A 2 13.01 -13.90 -29.72
C ALA A 2 13.78 -12.59 -29.99
N LEU A 3 15.08 -12.65 -30.31
CA LEU A 3 15.90 -11.46 -30.64
C LEU A 3 15.38 -10.66 -31.84
N ALA A 4 14.88 -11.33 -32.87
CA ALA A 4 14.29 -10.67 -34.04
C ALA A 4 12.99 -9.93 -33.69
N LYS A 5 12.18 -10.51 -32.78
CA LYS A 5 10.98 -9.84 -32.26
C LYS A 5 11.33 -8.65 -31.37
N VAL A 6 12.33 -8.78 -30.50
CA VAL A 6 12.83 -7.64 -29.70
C VAL A 6 13.34 -6.50 -30.59
N CYS A 7 14.06 -6.80 -31.68
CA CYS A 7 14.47 -5.78 -32.66
C CYS A 7 13.28 -5.12 -33.36
N LYS A 8 12.25 -5.89 -33.73
CA LYS A 8 11.02 -5.36 -34.32
C LYS A 8 10.26 -4.46 -33.34
N LEU A 9 10.18 -4.83 -32.07
CA LEU A 9 9.59 -3.99 -31.02
C LEU A 9 10.39 -2.70 -30.85
N LYS A 10 11.72 -2.79 -30.80
CA LYS A 10 12.60 -1.62 -30.71
C LYS A 10 12.35 -0.62 -31.85
N ASN A 11 12.20 -1.12 -33.08
CA ASN A 11 11.87 -0.26 -34.22
C ASN A 11 10.48 0.38 -34.06
N GLN A 12 9.48 -0.35 -33.58
CA GLN A 12 8.15 0.22 -33.31
C GLN A 12 8.18 1.27 -32.19
N LEU A 13 8.94 1.04 -31.12
CA LEU A 13 9.14 2.00 -30.03
C LEU A 13 9.81 3.27 -30.54
N ASN A 14 10.85 3.14 -31.37
CA ASN A 14 11.51 4.28 -32.02
C ASN A 14 10.54 5.05 -32.92
N THR A 15 9.75 4.37 -33.76
CA THR A 15 8.73 5.04 -34.59
C THR A 15 7.70 5.79 -33.73
N CYS A 16 7.26 5.21 -32.59
CA CYS A 16 6.36 5.91 -31.68
C CYS A 16 7.02 7.14 -31.05
N ASN A 17 8.29 7.04 -30.63
CA ASN A 17 9.04 8.17 -30.08
C ASN A 17 9.23 9.28 -31.11
N GLU A 18 9.66 8.93 -32.33
CA GLU A 18 9.80 9.89 -33.45
C GLU A 18 8.46 10.54 -33.78
N PHE A 19 7.36 9.76 -33.81
CA PHE A 19 6.03 10.30 -34.04
C PHE A 19 5.60 11.26 -32.92
N MET A 20 5.90 10.94 -31.65
CA MET A 20 5.66 11.85 -30.52
C MET A 20 6.50 13.14 -30.64
N GLU A 21 7.68 13.08 -31.24
CA GLU A 21 8.48 14.29 -31.54
C GLU A 21 7.85 15.19 -32.60
N THR A 22 6.97 14.67 -33.46
CA THR A 22 6.25 15.50 -34.44
C THR A 22 5.15 16.38 -33.82
N LEU A 23 4.79 16.16 -32.55
CA LEU A 23 3.96 17.10 -31.77
C LEU A 23 4.76 18.39 -31.51
N ASN A 24 4.76 19.28 -32.49
CA ASN A 24 5.34 20.62 -32.41
C ASN A 24 4.27 21.65 -32.05
N ASP A 25 4.72 22.80 -31.53
CA ASP A 25 3.87 23.98 -31.24
C ASP A 25 3.12 24.54 -32.47
N ASN A 26 3.42 24.03 -33.68
CA ASN A 26 2.91 24.49 -34.96
C ASN A 26 1.72 23.70 -35.51
N ILE A 27 1.15 22.73 -34.78
CA ILE A 27 -0.12 22.12 -35.20
C ILE A 27 -1.24 23.13 -34.94
N SER A 28 -1.43 24.04 -35.89
CA SER A 28 -2.33 25.19 -35.78
C SER A 28 -3.79 24.86 -36.04
N GLU A 29 -4.11 23.72 -36.66
CA GLU A 29 -5.48 23.33 -36.99
C GLU A 29 -5.97 22.12 -36.17
N ASN A 30 -7.16 22.24 -35.57
CA ASN A 30 -7.81 21.17 -34.81
C ASN A 30 -7.99 19.86 -35.62
N LYS A 31 -8.15 19.94 -36.96
CA LYS A 31 -8.29 18.76 -37.82
C LYS A 31 -6.97 17.99 -37.97
N GLU A 32 -5.87 18.71 -38.14
CA GLU A 32 -4.53 18.12 -38.23
C GLU A 32 -4.14 17.46 -36.90
N LEU A 33 -4.49 18.09 -35.78
CA LEU A 33 -4.24 17.57 -34.44
C LEU A 33 -5.04 16.29 -34.14
N LEU A 34 -6.31 16.24 -34.54
CA LEU A 34 -7.13 15.03 -34.42
C LEU A 34 -6.60 13.88 -35.29
N LEU A 35 -6.16 14.18 -36.51
CA LEU A 35 -5.56 13.20 -37.40
C LEU A 35 -4.25 12.66 -36.82
N TRP A 36 -3.39 13.56 -36.33
CA TRP A 36 -2.15 13.22 -35.63
C TRP A 36 -2.43 12.32 -34.42
N PHE A 37 -3.43 12.69 -33.61
CA PHE A 37 -3.80 11.92 -32.42
C PHE A 37 -4.32 10.52 -32.77
N LYS A 38 -5.13 10.40 -33.82
CA LYS A 38 -5.59 9.10 -34.32
C LYS A 38 -4.42 8.22 -34.74
N GLN A 39 -3.45 8.76 -35.48
CA GLN A 39 -2.24 8.05 -35.88
C GLN A 39 -1.40 7.61 -34.68
N LEU A 40 -1.26 8.47 -33.66
CA LEU A 40 -0.58 8.12 -32.42
C LEU A 40 -1.25 6.90 -31.74
N CYS A 41 -2.57 6.93 -31.59
CA CYS A 41 -3.33 5.84 -30.99
C CYS A 41 -3.14 4.53 -31.76
N GLU A 42 -3.08 4.57 -33.10
CA GLU A 42 -2.79 3.39 -33.93
C GLU A 42 -1.38 2.84 -33.70
N HIS A 43 -0.37 3.72 -33.64
CA HIS A 43 1.02 3.35 -33.37
C HIS A 43 1.19 2.72 -31.98
N LEU A 44 0.57 3.31 -30.97
CA LEU A 44 0.65 2.82 -29.60
C LEU A 44 -0.15 1.53 -29.39
N THR A 45 -1.32 1.40 -30.02
CA THR A 45 -2.09 0.15 -29.97
C THR A 45 -1.29 -1.01 -30.57
N LYS A 46 -0.66 -0.80 -31.74
CA LYS A 46 0.22 -1.80 -32.36
C LYS A 46 1.37 -2.18 -31.43
N THR A 47 2.00 -1.19 -30.80
CA THR A 47 3.11 -1.39 -29.86
C THR A 47 2.66 -2.17 -28.62
N ILE A 48 1.53 -1.81 -28.00
CA ILE A 48 0.99 -2.48 -26.81
C ILE A 48 0.62 -3.93 -27.13
N LEU A 49 -0.04 -4.18 -28.26
CA LEU A 49 -0.36 -5.54 -28.71
C LEU A 49 0.91 -6.37 -28.89
N TYR A 50 1.93 -5.79 -29.52
CA TYR A 50 3.20 -6.47 -29.77
C TYR A 50 3.96 -6.78 -28.47
N ILE A 51 3.96 -5.86 -27.49
CA ILE A 51 4.53 -6.12 -26.16
C ILE A 51 3.72 -7.19 -25.42
N SER A 52 2.39 -7.18 -25.53
CA SER A 52 1.53 -8.21 -24.91
C SER A 52 1.79 -9.61 -25.47
N GLU A 53 1.96 -9.72 -26.79
CA GLU A 53 2.37 -10.96 -27.46
C GLU A 53 3.76 -11.42 -27.02
N LEU A 54 4.74 -10.50 -27.02
CA LEU A 54 6.09 -10.78 -26.52
C LEU A 54 6.06 -11.24 -25.06
N ASN A 55 5.26 -10.62 -24.19
CA ASN A 55 5.16 -11.01 -22.79
C ASN A 55 4.55 -12.42 -22.64
N LYS A 56 3.56 -12.79 -23.46
CA LYS A 56 3.01 -14.16 -23.48
C LYS A 56 4.06 -15.20 -23.88
N GLU A 57 4.87 -14.90 -24.89
CA GLU A 57 5.91 -15.81 -25.39
C GLU A 57 7.12 -15.89 -24.45
N LEU A 58 7.44 -14.79 -23.77
CA LEU A 58 8.60 -14.69 -22.87
C LEU A 58 8.29 -15.15 -21.43
N LYS A 59 7.09 -15.70 -21.18
CA LYS A 59 6.69 -16.26 -19.87
C LYS A 59 7.71 -17.26 -19.29
N GLY A 60 8.55 -17.90 -20.10
CA GLY A 60 9.63 -18.79 -19.64
C GLY A 60 11.06 -18.21 -19.60
N ASN A 61 11.39 -17.14 -20.34
CA ASN A 61 12.79 -16.78 -20.64
C ASN A 61 13.30 -15.46 -20.05
N LEU A 62 12.42 -14.55 -19.62
CA LEU A 62 12.86 -13.35 -18.87
C LEU A 62 12.85 -13.59 -17.36
N GLU A 63 13.88 -13.07 -16.70
CA GLU A 63 13.93 -12.89 -15.26
C GLU A 63 12.70 -12.15 -14.76
N LYS A 64 12.19 -12.57 -13.59
CA LYS A 64 10.94 -12.08 -13.01
C LYS A 64 10.93 -10.55 -12.86
N GLY A 65 12.05 -9.94 -12.43
CA GLY A 65 12.16 -8.48 -12.26
C GLY A 65 11.97 -7.68 -13.56
N ASN A 66 12.47 -8.20 -14.69
CA ASN A 66 12.34 -7.53 -15.98
C ASN A 66 10.90 -7.57 -16.50
N LYS A 67 10.18 -8.67 -16.27
CA LYS A 67 8.75 -8.77 -16.60
C LYS A 67 7.94 -7.76 -15.80
N ASP A 68 8.19 -7.66 -14.50
CA ASP A 68 7.49 -6.75 -13.61
C ASP A 68 7.75 -5.28 -13.98
N THR A 69 8.99 -4.97 -14.39
CA THR A 69 9.39 -3.63 -14.86
C THR A 69 8.68 -3.26 -16.17
N ILE A 70 8.63 -4.18 -17.15
CA ILE A 70 7.89 -3.96 -18.41
C ILE A 70 6.39 -3.76 -18.15
N LEU A 71 5.79 -4.57 -17.26
CA LEU A 71 4.39 -4.43 -16.88
C LEU A 71 4.08 -3.08 -16.22
N LEU A 72 4.99 -2.59 -15.37
CA LEU A 72 4.89 -1.25 -14.78
C LEU A 72 4.87 -0.17 -15.86
N TYR A 73 5.83 -0.18 -16.80
CA TYR A 73 5.88 0.80 -17.88
C TYR A 73 4.68 0.74 -18.81
N LEU A 74 4.20 -0.45 -19.14
CA LEU A 74 2.96 -0.62 -19.92
C LEU A 74 1.76 -0.03 -19.19
N SER A 75 1.64 -0.28 -17.88
CA SER A 75 0.56 0.29 -17.08
C SER A 75 0.63 1.82 -17.07
N GLN A 76 1.83 2.39 -16.92
CA GLN A 76 2.05 3.84 -16.98
C GLN A 76 1.71 4.44 -18.34
N LEU A 77 2.06 3.73 -19.42
CA LEU A 77 1.76 4.13 -20.79
C LEU A 77 0.25 4.20 -21.02
N ILE A 78 -0.49 3.16 -20.59
CA ILE A 78 -1.96 3.10 -20.72
C ILE A 78 -2.62 4.24 -19.92
N THR A 79 -2.19 4.47 -18.67
CA THR A 79 -2.73 5.55 -17.84
C THR A 79 -2.47 6.93 -18.48
N SER A 80 -1.24 7.17 -18.93
CA SER A 80 -0.86 8.43 -19.59
C SER A 80 -1.65 8.67 -20.87
N LEU A 81 -1.89 7.61 -21.65
CA LEU A 81 -2.69 7.69 -22.87
C LEU A 81 -4.15 7.95 -22.59
N SER A 82 -4.76 7.25 -21.64
CA SER A 82 -6.15 7.48 -21.25
C SER A 82 -6.36 8.94 -20.83
N LEU A 83 -5.42 9.50 -20.07
CA LEU A 83 -5.47 10.90 -19.68
C LEU A 83 -5.31 11.84 -20.87
N LEU A 84 -4.37 11.57 -21.77
CA LEU A 84 -4.17 12.36 -22.99
C LEU A 84 -5.42 12.35 -23.88
N ILE A 85 -6.05 11.17 -24.08
CA ILE A 85 -7.33 11.02 -24.79
C ILE A 85 -8.38 11.92 -24.16
N ASN A 86 -8.55 11.85 -22.84
CA ASN A 86 -9.56 12.64 -22.14
C ASN A 86 -9.34 14.15 -22.29
N ILE A 87 -8.08 14.61 -22.27
CA ILE A 87 -7.73 16.01 -22.50
C ILE A 87 -8.14 16.43 -23.91
N PHE A 88 -7.74 15.67 -24.94
CA PHE A 88 -8.09 15.97 -26.32
C PHE A 88 -9.60 15.99 -26.57
N VAL A 89 -10.34 15.01 -26.05
CA VAL A 89 -11.80 14.94 -26.20
C VAL A 89 -12.49 16.14 -25.56
N ARG A 90 -12.11 16.51 -24.32
CA ARG A 90 -12.72 17.66 -23.65
C ARG A 90 -12.39 18.99 -24.30
N GLU A 91 -11.24 19.10 -24.94
CA GLU A 91 -10.82 20.33 -25.61
C GLU A 91 -11.41 20.46 -27.01
N SER A 92 -11.60 19.35 -27.73
CA SER A 92 -12.34 19.37 -29.01
C SER A 92 -13.78 19.82 -28.82
N ASP A 93 -14.43 19.42 -27.73
CA ASP A 93 -15.80 19.81 -27.40
C ASP A 93 -15.91 21.31 -27.05
N ALA A 94 -14.83 21.90 -26.53
CA ALA A 94 -14.82 23.30 -26.08
C ALA A 94 -14.57 24.31 -27.21
N GLN A 95 -14.35 23.88 -28.45
CA GLN A 95 -14.03 24.71 -29.63
C GLN A 95 -12.87 25.72 -29.44
N HIS A 96 -12.08 25.57 -28.38
CA HIS A 96 -10.93 26.43 -28.11
C HIS A 96 -9.69 25.83 -28.75
N ILE A 97 -8.88 26.68 -29.39
CA ILE A 97 -7.55 26.31 -29.90
C ILE A 97 -6.74 25.84 -28.69
N LEU A 98 -6.26 24.60 -28.74
CA LEU A 98 -5.34 24.02 -27.77
C LEU A 98 -4.13 24.95 -27.61
N PRO A 99 -3.91 25.60 -26.44
CA PRO A 99 -2.56 26.05 -26.15
C PRO A 99 -1.75 24.79 -25.86
N VAL A 100 -1.04 24.27 -26.86
CA VAL A 100 -0.14 23.10 -26.80
C VAL A 100 0.96 23.22 -25.71
N ARG A 101 1.08 24.40 -25.08
CA ARG A 101 2.24 24.88 -24.31
C ARG A 101 2.50 24.24 -22.94
N GLY A 102 1.78 23.21 -22.48
CA GLY A 102 1.99 22.72 -21.11
C GLY A 102 1.77 21.23 -20.87
N THR A 103 0.51 20.84 -20.68
CA THR A 103 0.11 19.50 -20.22
C THR A 103 0.33 18.39 -21.26
N PRO A 104 0.01 18.57 -22.56
CA PRO A 104 0.34 17.58 -23.58
C PRO A 104 1.85 17.31 -23.69
N LEU A 105 2.68 18.35 -23.49
CA LEU A 105 4.14 18.24 -23.55
C LEU A 105 4.73 17.42 -22.39
N ARG A 106 4.17 17.55 -21.18
CA ARG A 106 4.62 16.75 -20.01
C ARG A 106 4.16 15.30 -20.10
N LYS A 107 2.94 15.06 -20.58
CA LYS A 107 2.47 13.69 -20.86
C LYS A 107 3.23 13.02 -22.00
N LYS A 108 3.64 13.79 -23.02
CA LYS A 108 4.61 13.33 -24.02
C LYS A 108 5.90 12.82 -23.37
N ARG A 109 6.50 13.59 -22.44
CA ARG A 109 7.72 13.14 -21.73
C ARG A 109 7.50 11.84 -20.95
N GLN A 110 6.35 11.70 -20.26
CA GLN A 110 6.03 10.47 -19.53
C GLN A 110 5.89 9.25 -20.47
N ILE A 111 5.22 9.42 -21.61
CA ILE A 111 5.09 8.39 -22.64
C ILE A 111 6.46 8.00 -23.20
N VAL A 112 7.27 8.98 -23.61
CA VAL A 112 8.63 8.73 -24.14
C VAL A 112 9.51 8.05 -23.10
N TRP A 113 9.43 8.46 -21.83
CA TRP A 113 10.15 7.81 -20.73
C TRP A 113 9.73 6.35 -20.55
N CYS A 114 8.43 6.04 -20.63
CA CYS A 114 7.95 4.66 -20.55
C CYS A 114 8.44 3.81 -21.73
N LEU A 115 8.40 4.34 -22.95
CA LEU A 115 8.87 3.65 -24.15
C LEU A 115 10.39 3.39 -24.08
N GLY A 116 11.15 4.39 -23.62
CA GLY A 116 12.59 4.27 -23.35
C GLY A 116 12.91 3.23 -22.29
N GLY A 117 12.18 3.22 -21.18
CA GLY A 117 12.35 2.24 -20.09
C GLY A 117 12.05 0.81 -20.53
N ILE A 118 11.02 0.60 -21.36
CA ILE A 118 10.73 -0.73 -21.96
C ILE A 118 11.90 -1.16 -22.86
N GLN A 119 12.39 -0.27 -23.71
CA GLN A 119 13.51 -0.53 -24.60
C GLN A 119 14.80 -0.86 -23.82
N GLU A 120 15.10 -0.11 -22.76
CA GLU A 120 16.26 -0.34 -21.90
C GLU A 120 16.15 -1.69 -21.18
N THR A 121 14.99 -1.99 -20.59
CA THR A 121 14.75 -3.26 -19.88
C THR A 121 14.94 -4.47 -20.82
N LEU A 122 14.46 -4.35 -22.07
CA LEU A 122 14.59 -5.40 -23.08
C LEU A 122 16.02 -5.56 -23.63
N THR A 123 16.86 -4.53 -23.56
CA THR A 123 18.22 -4.54 -24.13
C THR A 123 19.30 -4.85 -23.12
N THR A 124 19.14 -4.37 -21.89
CA THR A 124 20.15 -4.48 -20.83
C THR A 124 19.87 -5.63 -19.86
N ASN A 125 18.68 -6.23 -19.90
CA ASN A 125 18.18 -7.16 -18.87
C ASN A 125 18.27 -6.60 -17.44
N LYS A 126 18.38 -5.28 -17.27
CA LYS A 126 18.41 -4.64 -15.96
C LYS A 126 16.99 -4.33 -15.50
N SER A 127 16.62 -4.89 -14.36
CA SER A 127 15.37 -4.57 -13.67
C SER A 127 15.54 -3.22 -12.96
N ILE A 128 14.62 -2.28 -13.19
CA ILE A 128 14.54 -1.01 -12.44
C ILE A 128 13.81 -1.22 -11.11
N LEU A 129 13.02 -2.30 -11.03
CA LEU A 129 12.54 -2.86 -9.79
C LEU A 129 13.70 -3.61 -9.12
N ASP A 130 14.72 -2.88 -8.68
CA ASP A 130 15.41 -3.31 -7.48
C ASP A 130 14.38 -3.16 -6.36
N PRO A 131 13.99 -4.22 -5.64
CA PRO A 131 13.14 -4.09 -4.48
C PRO A 131 13.90 -3.22 -3.49
N GLY A 132 13.70 -1.90 -3.52
CA GLY A 132 14.22 -1.01 -2.51
C GLY A 132 13.91 -1.65 -1.17
N SER A 133 14.96 -1.91 -0.38
CA SER A 133 14.83 -2.94 0.65
C SER A 133 13.70 -2.59 1.58
N PHE A 134 12.95 -3.62 1.99
CA PHE A 134 11.96 -3.50 3.04
C PHE A 134 12.51 -2.67 4.20
N ILE A 135 13.80 -2.81 4.53
CA ILE A 135 14.54 -2.00 5.50
C ILE A 135 14.54 -0.51 5.13
N LYS A 136 14.96 -0.09 3.93
CA LYS A 136 14.91 1.33 3.51
C LYS A 136 13.50 1.93 3.59
N TRP A 137 12.48 1.13 3.27
CA TRP A 137 11.10 1.57 3.22
C TRP A 137 10.46 1.58 4.62
N MET A 138 10.86 0.62 5.45
CA MET A 138 10.52 0.56 6.86
C MET A 138 11.21 1.68 7.63
N ASP A 139 12.49 1.96 7.42
CA ASP A 139 13.21 3.09 8.03
C ASP A 139 12.53 4.42 7.67
N SER A 140 12.21 4.64 6.40
CA SER A 140 11.49 5.85 5.97
C SER A 140 10.04 5.92 6.50
N ALA A 141 9.39 4.78 6.77
CA ALA A 141 8.07 4.73 7.36
C ALA A 141 8.14 4.97 8.88
N LEU A 142 9.08 4.33 9.58
CA LEU A 142 9.31 4.45 11.01
C LEU A 142 9.75 5.86 11.41
N ASP A 143 10.60 6.52 10.63
CA ASP A 143 11.00 7.92 10.88
C ASP A 143 9.80 8.87 10.89
N LYS A 144 8.75 8.56 10.11
CA LYS A 144 7.53 9.38 10.00
C LYS A 144 6.38 8.88 10.87
N ILE A 145 6.34 7.59 11.22
CA ILE A 145 5.44 7.02 12.24
C ILE A 145 5.88 7.48 13.64
N ALA A 146 7.17 7.71 13.86
CA ALA A 146 7.70 8.31 15.08
C ALA A 146 7.17 9.74 15.34
N GLU A 147 6.62 10.44 14.33
CA GLU A 147 5.89 11.70 14.53
C GLU A 147 4.46 11.48 15.06
N ILE A 148 3.90 10.27 14.91
CA ILE A 148 2.51 9.91 15.25
C ILE A 148 2.43 9.24 16.64
N GLU A 149 3.41 8.42 17.03
CA GLU A 149 3.47 7.77 18.35
C GLU A 149 4.87 7.90 19.01
N ALA A 150 5.30 9.14 19.25
CA ALA A 150 6.69 9.53 19.53
C ALA A 150 7.43 8.87 20.73
N ASN A 151 6.76 8.12 21.61
CA ASN A 151 7.38 7.71 22.89
C ASN A 151 7.38 6.20 23.20
N LYS A 152 6.62 5.34 22.50
CA LYS A 152 6.54 3.89 22.83
C LYS A 152 7.18 2.96 21.81
N GLU A 153 7.41 3.41 20.58
CA GLU A 153 8.02 2.58 19.54
C GLU A 153 9.55 2.50 19.67
N LYS A 154 10.19 3.58 20.15
CA LYS A 154 11.64 3.61 20.39
C LYS A 154 12.10 2.61 21.44
N ASP A 155 11.36 2.49 22.54
CA ASP A 155 11.66 1.55 23.62
C ASP A 155 11.71 0.10 23.14
N ASP A 156 10.95 -0.18 22.09
CA ASP A 156 10.78 -1.52 21.56
C ASP A 156 11.84 -1.93 20.55
N ILE A 157 12.22 -0.98 19.70
CA ILE A 157 13.40 -1.12 18.86
C ILE A 157 14.63 -1.31 19.75
N ILE A 158 14.76 -0.53 20.84
CA ILE A 158 15.82 -0.70 21.83
C ILE A 158 15.76 -2.10 22.45
N ALA A 159 14.57 -2.56 22.86
CA ALA A 159 14.42 -3.89 23.45
C ALA A 159 14.85 -5.03 22.51
N VAL A 160 14.54 -4.92 21.20
CA VAL A 160 15.01 -5.87 20.18
C VAL A 160 16.53 -5.84 20.07
N LEU A 161 17.12 -4.64 19.99
CA LEU A 161 18.58 -4.48 19.90
C LEU A 161 19.31 -5.04 21.13
N GLU A 162 18.77 -4.85 22.33
CA GLU A 162 19.34 -5.40 23.57
C GLU A 162 19.27 -6.93 23.62
N SER A 163 18.17 -7.52 23.13
CA SER A 163 18.07 -8.99 23.04
C SER A 163 19.04 -9.56 21.99
N LEU A 164 19.19 -8.89 20.85
CA LEU A 164 20.15 -9.30 19.82
C LEU A 164 21.60 -9.17 20.31
N ASP A 165 21.93 -8.10 21.04
CA ASP A 165 23.26 -7.94 21.66
C ASP A 165 23.52 -9.04 22.70
N SER A 166 22.51 -9.43 23.48
CA SER A 166 22.60 -10.55 24.43
C SER A 166 22.83 -11.88 23.73
N LEU A 167 22.12 -12.15 22.62
CA LEU A 167 22.31 -13.33 21.78
C LEU A 167 23.72 -13.35 21.17
N MET A 168 24.18 -12.23 20.62
CA MET A 168 25.52 -12.11 20.04
C MET A 168 26.61 -12.35 21.09
N LYS A 169 26.43 -11.83 22.31
CA LYS A 169 27.37 -12.06 23.42
C LYS A 169 27.46 -13.53 23.79
N GLU A 170 26.34 -14.26 23.77
CA GLU A 170 26.31 -15.70 24.08
C GLU A 170 26.95 -16.54 22.98
N ILE A 171 26.64 -16.26 21.71
CA ILE A 171 27.19 -16.98 20.54
C ILE A 171 28.72 -16.79 20.45
N ASN A 172 29.22 -15.61 20.80
CA ASN A 172 30.65 -15.29 20.73
C ASN A 172 31.47 -15.81 21.93
N LYS A 173 30.87 -16.53 22.89
CA LYS A 173 31.62 -17.16 23.99
C LYS A 173 32.46 -18.33 23.47
N SER A 174 33.62 -18.54 24.11
CA SER A 174 34.52 -19.67 23.79
C SER A 174 33.87 -21.03 23.99
N VAL A 175 32.91 -21.13 24.91
CA VAL A 175 32.00 -22.26 25.07
C VAL A 175 30.59 -21.70 25.15
N SER A 176 29.84 -21.86 24.06
CA SER A 176 28.44 -21.43 23.98
C SER A 176 27.55 -22.42 24.73
N ASN A 177 26.57 -21.92 25.48
CA ASN A 177 25.54 -22.75 26.11
C ASN A 177 24.31 -22.83 25.18
N PRO A 178 24.01 -24.00 24.58
CA PRO A 178 22.88 -24.14 23.66
C PRO A 178 21.53 -23.78 24.26
N ALA A 179 21.32 -24.03 25.56
CA ALA A 179 20.07 -23.68 26.23
C ALA A 179 19.92 -22.15 26.39
N MET A 180 21.02 -21.44 26.64
CA MET A 180 21.02 -19.98 26.71
C MET A 180 20.86 -19.34 25.33
N VAL A 181 21.49 -19.92 24.30
CA VAL A 181 21.29 -19.50 22.90
C VAL A 181 19.83 -19.64 22.52
N ASN A 182 19.21 -20.79 22.76
CA ASN A 182 17.79 -20.99 22.44
C ASN A 182 16.89 -20.02 23.20
N LEU A 183 17.13 -19.79 24.50
CA LEU A 183 16.39 -18.79 25.28
C LEU A 183 16.52 -17.38 24.70
N PHE A 184 17.73 -16.97 24.30
CA PHE A 184 17.93 -15.67 23.69
C PHE A 184 17.34 -15.57 22.28
N VAL A 185 17.35 -16.65 21.50
CA VAL A 185 16.66 -16.71 20.20
C VAL A 185 15.15 -16.58 20.39
N ASP A 186 14.56 -17.31 21.34
CA ASP A 186 13.13 -17.19 21.66
C ASP A 186 12.79 -15.77 22.12
N SER A 187 13.63 -15.18 22.99
CA SER A 187 13.47 -13.79 23.43
C SER A 187 13.57 -12.78 22.27
N CYS A 188 14.52 -12.96 21.34
CA CYS A 188 14.65 -12.13 20.14
C CYS A 188 13.41 -12.26 19.26
N THR A 189 12.95 -13.49 19.05
CA THR A 189 11.78 -13.81 18.22
C THR A 189 10.52 -13.15 18.78
N ASP A 190 10.29 -13.27 20.09
CA ASP A 190 9.13 -12.66 20.77
C ASP A 190 9.14 -11.13 20.65
N LYS A 191 10.30 -10.51 20.87
CA LYS A 191 10.43 -9.05 20.75
C LYS A 191 10.27 -8.57 19.31
N LEU A 192 10.82 -9.29 18.33
CA LEU A 192 10.61 -9.00 16.90
C LEU A 192 9.14 -9.13 16.51
N CYS A 193 8.44 -10.17 16.99
CA CYS A 193 7.00 -10.33 16.75
C CYS A 193 6.19 -9.18 17.38
N SER A 194 6.58 -8.71 18.57
CA SER A 194 5.96 -7.57 19.23
C SER A 194 6.16 -6.28 18.44
N LEU A 195 7.38 -6.05 17.94
CA LEU A 195 7.70 -4.89 17.10
C LEU A 195 6.90 -4.92 15.80
N GLU A 196 6.90 -6.05 15.09
CA GLU A 196 6.15 -6.24 13.85
C GLU A 196 4.66 -5.93 14.03
N ARG A 197 4.02 -6.49 15.08
CA ARG A 197 2.61 -6.24 15.38
C ARG A 197 2.32 -4.75 15.60
N ARG A 198 3.22 -4.04 16.28
CA ARG A 198 3.07 -2.60 16.51
C ARG A 198 3.24 -1.79 15.25
N VAL A 199 4.28 -2.04 14.46
CA VAL A 199 4.50 -1.35 13.18
C VAL A 199 3.28 -1.56 12.27
N ASN A 200 2.78 -2.80 12.18
CA ASN A 200 1.57 -3.09 11.42
C ASN A 200 0.35 -2.33 11.95
N ALA A 201 0.13 -2.31 13.27
CA ALA A 201 -0.97 -1.54 13.86
C ALA A 201 -0.84 -0.03 13.59
N ALA A 202 0.36 0.53 13.71
CA ALA A 202 0.63 1.95 13.45
C ALA A 202 0.39 2.31 11.97
N VAL A 203 0.83 1.47 11.03
CA VAL A 203 0.55 1.65 9.60
C VAL A 203 -0.94 1.54 9.30
N LEU A 204 -1.66 0.61 9.94
CA LEU A 204 -3.12 0.50 9.78
C LEU A 204 -3.85 1.74 10.31
N LYS A 205 -3.43 2.29 11.47
CA LYS A 205 -3.95 3.57 11.98
C LYS A 205 -3.66 4.73 11.03
N LEU A 206 -2.44 4.80 10.51
CA LEU A 206 -2.07 5.80 9.50
C LEU A 206 -2.93 5.68 8.25
N SER A 207 -3.16 4.44 7.78
CA SER A 207 -4.03 4.15 6.63
C SER A 207 -5.46 4.58 6.89
N LEU A 208 -6.02 4.26 8.07
CA LEU A 208 -7.35 4.69 8.48
C LEU A 208 -7.47 6.22 8.46
N LYS A 209 -6.49 6.93 9.05
CA LYS A 209 -6.47 8.39 9.11
C LYS A 209 -6.40 9.02 7.71
N VAL A 210 -5.48 8.55 6.87
CA VAL A 210 -5.27 9.09 5.52
C VAL A 210 -6.48 8.80 4.62
N PHE A 211 -6.99 7.57 4.60
CA PHE A 211 -8.13 7.21 3.74
C PHE A 211 -9.47 7.75 4.23
N SER A 212 -9.58 8.18 5.49
CA SER A 212 -10.76 8.92 5.97
C SER A 212 -10.93 10.28 5.29
N GLU A 213 -9.84 10.88 4.81
CA GLU A 213 -9.82 12.27 4.33
C GLU A 213 -9.00 12.44 3.04
N TYR A 214 -8.81 11.37 2.27
CA TYR A 214 -7.88 11.37 1.11
C TYR A 214 -8.23 12.37 0.00
N THR A 215 -9.47 12.85 -0.04
CA THR A 215 -9.94 13.84 -1.01
C THR A 215 -9.87 15.27 -0.46
N VAL A 216 -9.85 15.46 0.86
CA VAL A 216 -10.14 16.73 1.53
C VAL A 216 -9.13 17.81 1.16
N ALA A 217 -7.83 17.52 1.25
CA ALA A 217 -6.78 18.50 0.95
C ALA A 217 -6.90 19.04 -0.49
N LEU A 218 -7.15 18.15 -1.46
CA LEU A 218 -7.33 18.55 -2.87
C LEU A 218 -8.63 19.32 -3.09
N GLU A 219 -9.73 18.92 -2.43
CA GLU A 219 -11.00 19.65 -2.49
C GLU A 219 -10.86 21.08 -1.95
N VAL A 220 -10.12 21.27 -0.86
CA VAL A 220 -9.85 22.59 -0.28
C VAL A 220 -9.08 23.48 -1.26
N ILE A 221 -8.01 22.97 -1.89
CA ILE A 221 -7.27 23.71 -2.92
C ILE A 221 -8.18 24.05 -4.10
N TYR A 222 -8.97 23.09 -4.57
CA TYR A 222 -9.87 23.28 -5.69
C TYR A 222 -10.90 24.39 -5.39
N GLU A 223 -11.61 24.31 -4.27
CA GLU A 223 -12.58 25.32 -3.87
C GLU A 223 -11.91 26.70 -3.70
N PHE A 224 -10.72 26.75 -3.09
CA PHE A 224 -9.95 27.98 -2.96
C PHE A 224 -9.64 28.62 -4.32
N CYS A 225 -9.16 27.82 -5.29
CA CYS A 225 -8.78 28.31 -6.62
C CYS A 225 -10.00 28.83 -7.43
N PHE A 226 -11.14 28.17 -7.28
CA PHE A 226 -12.37 28.49 -8.01
C PHE A 226 -13.20 29.59 -7.35
N HIS A 227 -12.93 29.94 -6.08
CA HIS A 227 -13.66 30.99 -5.37
C HIS A 227 -13.26 32.39 -5.82
N LYS A 228 -14.21 33.22 -6.32
CA LYS A 228 -13.92 34.52 -6.99
C LYS A 228 -13.08 35.49 -6.17
N LYS A 229 -13.25 35.50 -4.84
CA LYS A 229 -12.54 36.41 -3.92
C LYS A 229 -11.05 36.10 -3.78
N ASN A 230 -10.59 34.92 -4.20
CA ASN A 230 -9.23 34.48 -3.98
C ASN A 230 -8.29 34.77 -5.15
N LYS A 231 -8.79 35.38 -6.24
CA LYS A 231 -8.01 35.64 -7.45
C LYS A 231 -6.68 36.35 -7.11
N GLY A 232 -5.57 35.76 -7.54
CA GLY A 232 -4.22 36.31 -7.35
C GLY A 232 -3.59 36.05 -5.97
N LYS A 233 -4.27 35.38 -5.04
CA LYS A 233 -3.75 35.07 -3.71
C LYS A 233 -2.85 33.82 -3.72
N VAL A 234 -1.67 33.93 -4.33
CA VAL A 234 -0.74 32.80 -4.49
C VAL A 234 -0.13 32.37 -3.15
N GLU A 235 0.18 33.30 -2.25
CA GLU A 235 0.78 32.98 -0.95
C GLU A 235 -0.14 32.13 -0.04
N GLU A 236 -1.46 32.43 -0.02
CA GLU A 236 -2.44 31.61 0.70
C GLU A 236 -2.59 30.22 0.04
N LEU A 237 -2.45 30.13 -1.29
CA LEU A 237 -2.46 28.86 -2.01
C LEU A 237 -1.23 28.01 -1.66
N ASP A 238 -0.05 28.62 -1.48
CA ASP A 238 1.18 27.89 -1.15
C ASP A 238 1.06 27.12 0.17
N SER A 239 0.39 27.69 1.19
CA SER A 239 0.11 26.95 2.44
C SER A 239 -0.80 25.73 2.23
N LEU A 240 -1.81 25.85 1.37
CA LEU A 240 -2.71 24.73 1.07
C LEU A 240 -2.00 23.65 0.24
N ILE A 241 -1.11 24.05 -0.66
CA ILE A 241 -0.24 23.13 -1.42
C ILE A 241 0.67 22.37 -0.45
N ALA A 242 1.29 23.04 0.52
CA ALA A 242 2.14 22.36 1.50
C ALA A 242 1.38 21.28 2.30
N ASP A 243 0.14 21.58 2.73
CA ASP A 243 -0.72 20.59 3.41
C ASP A 243 -1.08 19.41 2.49
N PHE A 244 -1.33 19.69 1.21
CA PHE A 244 -1.57 18.65 0.21
C PHE A 244 -0.34 17.80 -0.03
N ASP A 245 0.84 18.39 -0.19
CA ASP A 245 2.10 17.66 -0.41
C ASP A 245 2.41 16.71 0.75
N LEU A 246 2.22 17.17 1.99
CA LEU A 246 2.34 16.33 3.18
C LEU A 246 1.33 15.17 3.17
N HIS A 247 0.11 15.43 2.70
CA HIS A 247 -0.91 14.41 2.57
C HIS A 247 -0.56 13.37 1.48
N VAL A 248 -0.07 13.82 0.32
CA VAL A 248 0.41 12.92 -0.74
C VAL A 248 1.59 12.10 -0.26
N ASP A 249 2.53 12.69 0.46
CA ASP A 249 3.68 11.98 1.03
C ASP A 249 3.25 10.82 1.94
N ARG A 250 2.18 11.00 2.72
CA ARG A 250 1.61 9.93 3.56
C ARG A 250 0.96 8.83 2.71
N ILE A 251 0.22 9.20 1.66
CA ILE A 251 -0.32 8.22 0.68
C ILE A 251 0.83 7.41 0.05
N MET A 252 1.92 8.09 -0.33
CA MET A 252 3.10 7.44 -0.90
C MET A 252 3.72 6.45 0.08
N GLN A 253 3.89 6.83 1.35
CA GLN A 253 4.43 5.94 2.39
C GLN A 253 3.57 4.69 2.58
N ILE A 254 2.25 4.84 2.69
CA ILE A 254 1.35 3.70 2.85
C ILE A 254 1.46 2.78 1.63
N GLY A 255 1.45 3.33 0.41
CA GLY A 255 1.57 2.53 -0.80
C GLY A 255 2.91 1.83 -0.94
N LEU A 256 4.01 2.50 -0.57
CA LEU A 256 5.34 1.92 -0.52
C LEU A 256 5.34 0.74 0.48
N PHE A 257 4.90 0.98 1.72
CA PHE A 257 4.80 -0.09 2.72
C PHE A 257 3.96 -1.27 2.22
N ALA A 258 2.79 -1.01 1.62
CA ALA A 258 1.92 -2.03 1.06
C ALA A 258 2.59 -2.86 -0.04
N VAL A 259 3.40 -2.23 -0.91
CA VAL A 259 4.19 -2.95 -1.92
C VAL A 259 5.20 -3.89 -1.28
N SER A 260 5.87 -3.47 -0.21
CA SER A 260 6.85 -4.31 0.50
C SER A 260 6.20 -5.47 1.25
N CYS A 261 4.97 -5.30 1.74
CA CYS A 261 4.20 -6.36 2.39
C CYS A 261 3.42 -7.26 1.40
N SER A 262 3.37 -6.89 0.12
CA SER A 262 2.57 -7.63 -0.86
C SER A 262 3.22 -8.95 -1.27
N THR A 263 2.56 -10.06 -0.98
CA THR A 263 2.98 -11.40 -1.46
C THR A 263 2.62 -11.63 -2.94
N CYS A 264 1.67 -10.84 -3.47
CA CYS A 264 1.23 -10.92 -4.86
C CYS A 264 1.97 -9.89 -5.73
N SER A 265 2.97 -10.36 -6.50
CA SER A 265 3.74 -9.54 -7.45
C SER A 265 2.85 -8.67 -8.35
N GLY A 266 1.76 -9.21 -8.91
CA GLY A 266 0.83 -8.47 -9.75
C GLY A 266 0.13 -7.31 -9.03
N ARG A 267 -0.22 -7.50 -7.75
CA ARG A 267 -0.82 -6.44 -6.92
C ARG A 267 0.22 -5.36 -6.59
N GLY A 268 1.44 -5.78 -6.21
CA GLY A 268 2.56 -4.87 -5.98
C GLY A 268 2.88 -3.98 -7.19
N ILE A 269 2.90 -4.54 -8.41
CA ILE A 269 3.11 -3.77 -9.66
C ILE A 269 2.00 -2.72 -9.86
N LYS A 270 0.74 -3.11 -9.65
CA LYS A 270 -0.39 -2.17 -9.78
C LYS A 270 -0.28 -1.02 -8.78
N ILE A 271 0.10 -1.30 -7.53
CA ILE A 271 0.30 -0.27 -6.51
C ILE A 271 1.45 0.67 -6.92
N ARG A 272 2.61 0.13 -7.32
CA ARG A 272 3.72 0.96 -7.84
C ARG A 272 3.30 1.83 -9.02
N SER A 273 2.46 1.30 -9.91
CA SER A 273 1.90 2.05 -11.02
C SER A 273 1.00 3.20 -10.53
N CYS A 274 0.12 2.96 -9.57
CA CYS A 274 -0.69 4.05 -8.99
C CYS A 274 0.19 5.13 -8.34
N LEU A 275 1.24 4.75 -7.60
CA LEU A 275 2.17 5.70 -6.98
C LEU A 275 2.90 6.56 -8.01
N ALA A 276 3.48 5.94 -9.04
CA ALA A 276 4.13 6.66 -10.13
C ALA A 276 3.15 7.60 -10.86
N SER A 277 1.88 7.17 -11.02
CA SER A 277 0.84 7.99 -11.65
C SER A 277 0.51 9.21 -10.78
N LEU A 278 0.32 9.03 -9.47
CA LEU A 278 0.01 10.11 -8.54
C LEU A 278 1.15 11.14 -8.47
N GLU A 279 2.40 10.68 -8.40
CA GLU A 279 3.59 11.54 -8.38
C GLU A 279 3.68 12.37 -9.68
N ALA A 280 3.48 11.75 -10.84
CA ALA A 280 3.50 12.43 -12.13
C ALA A 280 2.32 13.41 -12.30
N LEU A 281 1.14 13.08 -11.77
CA LEU A 281 -0.05 13.93 -11.86
C LEU A 281 0.06 15.19 -11.00
N GLU A 282 0.64 15.09 -9.81
CA GLU A 282 0.81 16.24 -8.91
C GLU A 282 1.60 17.36 -9.58
N CYS A 283 2.67 17.00 -10.30
CA CYS A 283 3.50 17.94 -11.05
C CYS A 283 2.68 18.78 -12.06
N GLU A 284 1.54 18.29 -12.54
CA GLU A 284 0.66 18.97 -13.49
C GLU A 284 -0.58 19.59 -12.84
N LEU A 285 -1.11 18.95 -11.80
CA LEU A 285 -2.31 19.35 -11.09
C LEU A 285 -2.13 20.69 -10.38
N VAL A 286 -1.03 20.86 -9.63
CA VAL A 286 -0.76 22.09 -8.88
C VAL A 286 -0.61 23.30 -9.82
N PRO A 287 0.19 23.23 -10.90
CA PRO A 287 0.24 24.31 -11.90
C PRO A 287 -1.11 24.59 -12.58
N ALA A 288 -1.93 23.57 -12.85
CA ALA A 288 -3.24 23.77 -13.46
C ALA A 288 -4.19 24.52 -12.52
N LEU A 289 -4.22 24.16 -11.23
CA LEU A 289 -5.00 24.85 -10.20
C LEU A 289 -4.52 26.30 -9.99
N THR A 290 -3.20 26.50 -9.94
CA THR A 290 -2.59 27.83 -9.88
C THR A 290 -2.97 28.67 -11.11
N SER A 291 -3.00 28.07 -12.30
CA SER A 291 -3.42 28.73 -13.53
C SER A 291 -4.88 29.18 -13.48
N VAL A 292 -5.77 28.40 -12.85
CA VAL A 292 -7.17 28.81 -12.62
C VAL A 292 -7.26 30.00 -11.66
N LEU A 293 -6.45 30.00 -10.60
CA LEU A 293 -6.41 31.09 -9.62
C LEU A 293 -6.02 32.42 -10.28
N LEU A 294 -5.04 32.39 -11.18
CA LEU A 294 -4.52 33.56 -11.91
C LEU A 294 -5.46 33.97 -13.06
N ASN A 295 -5.85 33.01 -13.90
CA ASN A 295 -6.67 33.23 -15.08
C ASN A 295 -7.78 32.17 -15.22
N ARG A 296 -9.03 32.62 -15.16
CA ARG A 296 -10.22 31.76 -15.13
C ARG A 296 -10.77 31.41 -16.51
N SER A 297 -9.88 31.20 -17.48
CA SER A 297 -10.27 30.73 -18.81
C SER A 297 -11.02 29.40 -18.70
N VAL A 298 -11.92 29.14 -19.66
CA VAL A 298 -12.66 27.87 -19.75
C VAL A 298 -11.68 26.69 -19.84
N HIS A 299 -10.62 26.85 -20.63
CA HIS A 299 -9.53 25.88 -20.74
C HIS A 299 -8.88 25.56 -19.39
N ASN A 300 -8.43 26.55 -18.62
CA ASN A 300 -7.77 26.31 -17.33
C ASN A 300 -8.69 25.57 -16.36
N LYS A 301 -9.97 25.93 -16.32
CA LYS A 301 -10.97 25.25 -15.47
C LYS A 301 -11.17 23.80 -15.87
N ASN A 302 -11.34 23.55 -17.17
CA ASN A 302 -11.57 22.21 -17.70
C ASN A 302 -10.36 21.30 -17.43
N LEU A 303 -9.15 21.81 -17.66
CA LEU A 303 -7.91 21.08 -17.41
C LEU A 303 -7.74 20.74 -15.93
N ALA A 304 -7.90 21.73 -15.04
CA ALA A 304 -7.78 21.51 -13.60
C ALA A 304 -8.83 20.50 -13.08
N LEU A 305 -10.08 20.59 -13.55
CA LEU A 305 -11.14 19.64 -13.20
C LEU A 305 -10.82 18.22 -13.69
N LEU A 306 -10.30 18.09 -14.91
CA LEU A 306 -9.94 16.80 -15.48
C LEU A 306 -8.79 16.15 -14.70
N LEU A 307 -7.73 16.91 -14.41
CA LEU A 307 -6.60 16.42 -13.61
C LEU A 307 -7.01 16.06 -12.18
N LYS A 308 -7.85 16.88 -11.54
CA LYS A 308 -8.42 16.59 -10.21
C LYS A 308 -9.15 15.25 -10.20
N ASN A 309 -10.09 15.06 -11.15
CA ASN A 309 -10.87 13.84 -11.23
C ASN A 309 -9.98 12.62 -11.47
N HIS A 310 -8.96 12.76 -12.31
CA HIS A 310 -8.03 11.67 -12.58
C HIS A 310 -7.14 11.35 -11.36
N TRP A 311 -6.68 12.36 -10.62
CA TRP A 311 -5.94 12.16 -9.36
C TRP A 311 -6.80 11.43 -8.33
N LEU A 312 -8.05 11.86 -8.13
CA LEU A 312 -9.00 11.21 -7.22
C LEU A 312 -9.27 9.76 -7.61
N GLN A 313 -9.40 9.49 -8.91
CA GLN A 313 -9.57 8.13 -9.42
C GLN A 313 -8.34 7.26 -9.12
N GLN A 314 -7.13 7.75 -9.36
CA GLN A 314 -5.89 7.01 -9.07
C GLN A 314 -5.73 6.77 -7.56
N ALA A 315 -6.04 7.75 -6.72
CA ALA A 315 -6.01 7.60 -5.27
C ALA A 315 -7.02 6.56 -4.78
N ASN A 316 -8.23 6.52 -5.37
CA ASN A 316 -9.21 5.50 -5.03
C ASN A 316 -8.78 4.09 -5.47
N ILE A 317 -8.22 3.93 -6.68
CA ILE A 317 -7.68 2.65 -7.15
C ILE A 317 -6.56 2.17 -6.21
N LEU A 318 -5.65 3.07 -5.81
CA LEU A 318 -4.59 2.77 -4.86
C LEU A 318 -5.17 2.29 -3.51
N LYS A 319 -6.16 3.02 -2.97
CA LYS A 319 -6.86 2.65 -1.74
C LYS A 319 -7.46 1.24 -1.83
N GLU A 320 -8.18 0.94 -2.91
CA GLU A 320 -8.77 -0.39 -3.12
C GLU A 320 -7.70 -1.49 -3.22
N LEU A 321 -6.59 -1.25 -3.93
CA LEU A 321 -5.49 -2.21 -4.02
C LEU A 321 -4.81 -2.48 -2.67
N ILE A 322 -4.70 -1.44 -1.83
CA ILE A 322 -4.15 -1.56 -0.47
C ILE A 322 -5.10 -2.35 0.42
N TYR A 323 -6.41 -2.13 0.32
CA TYR A 323 -7.40 -2.92 1.06
C TYR A 323 -7.28 -4.42 0.79
N LEU A 324 -6.97 -4.83 -0.44
CA LEU A 324 -6.75 -6.24 -0.79
C LEU A 324 -5.46 -6.84 -0.20
N ILE A 325 -4.58 -6.04 0.39
CA ILE A 325 -3.36 -6.51 1.09
C ILE A 325 -3.59 -6.62 2.59
N ILE A 326 -4.45 -5.77 3.13
CA ILE A 326 -4.70 -5.65 4.55
C ILE A 326 -5.48 -6.86 5.07
N ASP A 327 -5.04 -7.42 6.19
CA ASP A 327 -5.78 -8.45 6.92
C ASP A 327 -7.13 -7.88 7.45
N PRO A 328 -8.28 -8.46 7.05
CA PRO A 328 -9.59 -7.94 7.44
C PRO A 328 -9.84 -7.91 8.94
N PHE A 329 -9.37 -8.92 9.67
CA PHE A 329 -9.50 -8.99 11.12
C PHE A 329 -8.74 -7.86 11.81
N ALA A 330 -7.46 -7.68 11.49
CA ALA A 330 -6.61 -6.65 12.07
C ALA A 330 -7.13 -5.23 11.78
N PHE A 331 -7.62 -4.97 10.57
CA PHE A 331 -8.10 -3.62 10.24
C PHE A 331 -9.43 -3.30 10.91
N CYS A 332 -10.35 -4.28 10.99
CA CYS A 332 -11.57 -4.12 11.76
C CYS A 332 -11.28 -3.85 13.25
N GLN A 333 -10.28 -4.54 13.82
CA GLN A 333 -9.81 -4.30 15.19
C GLN A 333 -9.34 -2.85 15.37
N VAL A 334 -8.42 -2.37 14.53
CA VAL A 334 -7.88 -1.01 14.61
C VAL A 334 -9.00 0.02 14.48
N ILE A 335 -9.91 -0.14 13.52
CA ILE A 335 -11.05 0.77 13.34
C ILE A 335 -11.97 0.76 14.55
N TYR A 336 -12.22 -0.41 15.16
CA TYR A 336 -13.03 -0.51 16.37
C TYR A 336 -12.36 0.23 17.55
N GLU A 337 -11.06 0.03 17.76
CA GLU A 337 -10.31 0.65 18.84
C GLU A 337 -10.26 2.18 18.72
N GLU A 338 -9.98 2.71 17.53
CA GLU A 338 -9.96 4.16 17.26
C GLU A 338 -11.36 4.79 17.41
N ASN A 339 -12.40 4.16 16.85
CA ASN A 339 -13.76 4.64 17.01
C ASN A 339 -14.26 4.57 18.46
N LYS A 340 -13.80 3.58 19.23
CA LYS A 340 -14.14 3.47 20.66
C LYS A 340 -13.60 4.66 21.43
N GLN A 341 -12.35 5.07 21.21
CA GLN A 341 -11.77 6.26 21.83
C GLN A 341 -12.58 7.52 21.51
N ILE A 342 -13.03 7.67 20.26
CA ILE A 342 -13.89 8.79 19.86
C ILE A 342 -15.23 8.75 20.62
N VAL A 343 -15.87 7.59 20.73
CA VAL A 343 -17.16 7.44 21.44
C VAL A 343 -17.04 7.62 22.95
N ASP A 344 -15.91 7.24 23.54
CA ASP A 344 -15.62 7.46 24.95
C ASP A 344 -15.44 8.98 25.21
N GLY A 345 -14.66 9.69 24.38
CA GLY A 345 -14.55 11.16 24.43
C GLY A 345 -15.89 11.88 24.19
N LEU A 346 -16.70 11.39 23.26
CA LEU A 346 -18.08 11.89 23.06
C LEU A 346 -18.95 11.66 24.31
N SER A 347 -18.79 10.51 24.99
CA SER A 347 -19.52 10.24 26.22
C SER A 347 -19.17 11.27 27.28
N GLU A 348 -17.88 11.54 27.49
CA GLU A 348 -17.41 12.56 28.43
C GLU A 348 -18.01 13.93 28.13
N ILE A 349 -17.93 14.39 26.87
CA ILE A 349 -18.51 15.68 26.42
C ILE A 349 -20.01 15.76 26.69
N VAL A 350 -20.75 14.68 26.42
CA VAL A 350 -22.21 14.65 26.62
C VAL A 350 -22.56 14.70 28.10
N TYR A 351 -21.82 14.02 28.96
CA TYR A 351 -22.08 14.01 30.41
C TYR A 351 -21.57 15.26 31.12
N SER A 352 -20.51 15.89 30.64
CA SER A 352 -20.08 17.23 31.04
C SER A 352 -21.02 18.26 30.42
N LYS A 353 -22.09 18.62 31.13
CA LYS A 353 -23.19 19.47 30.63
C LYS A 353 -22.73 20.82 30.02
N ASP A 354 -21.51 21.26 30.30
CA ASP A 354 -20.93 22.55 29.92
C ASP A 354 -20.20 22.55 28.55
N LEU A 355 -19.89 21.38 27.97
CA LEU A 355 -19.21 21.36 26.66
C LEU A 355 -20.21 21.33 25.48
N PRO A 356 -20.01 22.22 24.47
CA PRO A 356 -20.77 22.14 23.24
C PRO A 356 -20.35 20.88 22.47
N LEU A 357 -21.34 20.12 22.01
CA LEU A 357 -21.11 18.99 21.10
C LEU A 357 -21.39 19.49 19.68
N ASP A 358 -20.36 19.57 18.86
CA ASP A 358 -20.49 20.03 17.47
C ASP A 358 -20.46 18.86 16.47
N LYS A 359 -20.82 19.17 15.22
CA LYS A 359 -20.78 18.17 14.13
C LYS A 359 -19.36 17.69 13.85
N LYS A 360 -18.35 18.54 14.04
CA LYS A 360 -16.95 18.20 13.79
C LYS A 360 -16.43 17.13 14.76
N THR A 361 -16.98 17.06 15.97
CA THR A 361 -16.60 16.07 16.98
C THR A 361 -17.08 14.66 16.61
N VAL A 362 -18.20 14.55 15.88
CA VAL A 362 -18.77 13.25 15.46
C VAL A 362 -18.27 12.84 14.06
N GLN A 363 -17.80 13.80 13.26
CA GLN A 363 -17.36 13.57 11.89
C GLN A 363 -16.24 12.50 11.74
N PRO A 364 -15.23 12.43 12.63
CA PRO A 364 -14.20 11.38 12.57
C PRO A 364 -14.79 9.98 12.65
N LEU A 365 -15.72 9.73 13.58
CA LEU A 365 -16.41 8.44 13.73
C LEU A 365 -17.13 8.04 12.44
N ILE A 366 -17.82 9.00 11.81
CA ILE A 366 -18.54 8.78 10.55
C ILE A 366 -17.56 8.47 9.41
N ASN A 367 -16.46 9.22 9.31
CA ASN A 367 -15.47 9.04 8.25
C ASN A 367 -14.74 7.69 8.38
N GLN A 368 -14.28 7.34 9.58
CA GLN A 368 -13.63 6.06 9.83
C GLN A 368 -14.58 4.88 9.59
N SER A 369 -15.87 5.03 9.92
CA SER A 369 -16.88 4.00 9.64
C SER A 369 -17.19 3.87 8.14
N LYS A 370 -17.04 4.95 7.35
CA LYS A 370 -17.11 4.86 5.87
C LYS A 370 -15.88 4.18 5.28
N VAL A 371 -14.69 4.39 5.85
CA VAL A 371 -13.48 3.65 5.47
C VAL A 371 -13.71 2.15 5.66
N LEU A 372 -14.28 1.74 6.80
CA LEU A 372 -14.70 0.34 7.02
C LEU A 372 -15.72 -0.11 5.98
N GLN A 373 -16.70 0.73 5.65
CA GLN A 373 -17.69 0.40 4.64
C GLN A 373 -17.05 0.13 3.27
N ASP A 374 -16.14 1.01 2.83
CA ASP A 374 -15.41 0.87 1.57
C ASP A 374 -14.53 -0.38 1.59
N PHE A 375 -13.83 -0.62 2.70
CA PHE A 375 -12.96 -1.79 2.90
C PHE A 375 -13.73 -3.10 2.70
N ILE A 376 -14.84 -3.28 3.43
CA ILE A 376 -15.64 -4.49 3.38
C ILE A 376 -16.29 -4.68 1.98
N ASN A 377 -16.72 -3.59 1.32
CA ASN A 377 -17.19 -3.69 -0.07
C ASN A 377 -16.11 -4.23 -1.04
N VAL A 378 -14.83 -3.96 -0.76
CA VAL A 378 -13.71 -4.44 -1.59
C VAL A 378 -13.40 -5.90 -1.26
N THR A 379 -13.31 -6.25 0.03
CA THR A 379 -13.07 -7.64 0.49
C THR A 379 -14.14 -8.61 -0.02
N LEU A 380 -15.42 -8.24 0.11
CA LEU A 380 -16.55 -9.06 -0.35
C LEU A 380 -16.59 -9.31 -1.86
N LYS A 381 -15.90 -8.49 -2.68
CA LYS A 381 -15.81 -8.71 -4.13
C LYS A 381 -14.76 -9.76 -4.50
N GLU A 382 -13.77 -10.00 -3.64
CA GLU A 382 -12.68 -10.95 -3.89
C GLU A 382 -13.01 -12.35 -3.35
N GLU A 383 -13.75 -12.44 -2.24
CA GLU A 383 -14.06 -13.70 -1.56
C GLU A 383 -15.34 -14.39 -2.08
N GLN A 384 -15.30 -15.71 -2.15
CA GLN A 384 -16.47 -16.55 -2.46
C GLN A 384 -17.00 -17.15 -1.15
N ASP A 385 -18.30 -16.96 -0.87
CA ASP A 385 -19.05 -17.48 0.28
C ASP A 385 -18.97 -16.67 1.60
N THR A 386 -19.51 -15.43 1.57
CA THR A 386 -19.45 -14.44 2.67
C THR A 386 -20.85 -14.00 3.16
N LYS A 387 -21.84 -14.90 3.17
CA LYS A 387 -23.25 -14.54 3.48
C LYS A 387 -23.44 -13.89 4.84
N ILE A 388 -22.76 -14.40 5.87
CA ILE A 388 -22.86 -13.86 7.24
C ILE A 388 -22.28 -12.44 7.29
N ILE A 389 -21.11 -12.23 6.66
CA ILE A 389 -20.49 -10.90 6.55
C ILE A 389 -21.41 -9.95 5.80
N GLU A 390 -22.03 -10.37 4.69
CA GLU A 390 -22.96 -9.54 3.91
C GLU A 390 -24.17 -9.06 4.73
N GLU A 391 -24.75 -9.92 5.56
CA GLU A 391 -25.87 -9.56 6.44
C GLU A 391 -25.44 -8.52 7.49
N ARG A 392 -24.33 -8.77 8.18
CA ARG A 392 -23.76 -7.83 9.16
C ARG A 392 -23.33 -6.52 8.53
N PHE A 393 -22.88 -6.57 7.29
CA PHE A 393 -22.50 -5.41 6.53
C PHE A 393 -23.70 -4.53 6.14
N LYS A 394 -24.85 -5.13 5.81
CA LYS A 394 -26.11 -4.38 5.61
C LYS A 394 -26.55 -3.68 6.89
N GLU A 395 -26.44 -4.35 8.03
CA GLU A 395 -26.70 -3.76 9.35
C GLU A 395 -25.80 -2.55 9.61
N LEU A 396 -24.48 -2.67 9.35
CA LEU A 396 -23.52 -1.57 9.48
C LEU A 396 -23.91 -0.37 8.62
N LYS A 397 -24.26 -0.58 7.34
CA LYS A 397 -24.66 0.50 6.43
C LYS A 397 -25.88 1.26 6.93
N ALA A 398 -26.89 0.55 7.43
CA ALA A 398 -28.11 1.15 7.95
C ALA A 398 -27.83 2.01 9.20
N VAL A 399 -27.08 1.47 10.16
CA VAL A 399 -26.76 2.19 11.41
C VAL A 399 -25.84 3.38 11.14
N LEU A 400 -24.85 3.25 10.26
CA LEU A 400 -23.97 4.35 9.87
C LEU A 400 -24.76 5.51 9.22
N HIS A 401 -25.71 5.17 8.35
CA HIS A 401 -26.61 6.16 7.76
C HIS A 401 -27.46 6.86 8.84
N GLU A 402 -28.00 6.12 9.81
CA GLU A 402 -28.75 6.70 10.92
C GLU A 402 -27.89 7.66 11.77
N VAL A 403 -26.65 7.28 12.12
CA VAL A 403 -25.73 8.15 12.86
C VAL A 403 -25.45 9.44 12.09
N LYS A 404 -25.21 9.34 10.77
CA LYS A 404 -24.98 10.50 9.91
C LYS A 404 -26.19 11.44 9.94
N CYS A 405 -27.39 10.95 9.64
CA CYS A 405 -28.61 11.76 9.67
C CYS A 405 -28.89 12.34 11.06
N ALA A 406 -28.67 11.57 12.12
CA ALA A 406 -28.85 12.03 13.49
C ALA A 406 -27.87 13.16 13.83
N SER A 407 -26.61 13.10 13.38
CA SER A 407 -25.64 14.17 13.59
C SER A 407 -26.06 15.48 12.90
N GLU A 408 -26.71 15.39 11.74
CA GLU A 408 -27.17 16.55 10.97
C GLU A 408 -28.38 17.23 11.62
N VAL A 409 -29.33 16.41 12.09
CA VAL A 409 -30.63 16.86 12.64
C VAL A 409 -30.56 17.22 14.12
N LEU A 410 -29.83 16.45 14.93
CA LEU A 410 -29.83 16.59 16.39
C LEU A 410 -28.84 17.63 16.92
N LEU A 411 -27.79 17.96 16.15
CA LEU A 411 -26.74 18.94 16.52
C LEU A 411 -26.93 20.32 15.85
N GLY A 412 -28.18 20.73 15.63
CA GLY A 412 -28.50 22.09 15.15
C GLY A 412 -28.41 23.16 16.25
N GLU A 413 -28.76 24.41 15.92
CA GLU A 413 -28.74 25.57 16.84
C GLU A 413 -29.56 25.39 18.13
N LYS A 414 -30.51 24.44 18.15
CA LYS A 414 -31.38 24.10 19.29
C LYS A 414 -31.02 22.76 19.95
N ALA A 415 -29.78 22.28 19.81
CA ALA A 415 -29.35 21.00 20.35
C ALA A 415 -29.42 20.98 21.89
N ASN A 416 -30.44 20.31 22.44
CA ASN A 416 -30.56 20.10 23.88
C ASN A 416 -29.80 18.84 24.35
N TYR A 417 -29.64 18.70 25.67
CA TYR A 417 -28.97 17.53 26.28
C TYR A 417 -29.58 16.19 25.83
N ASN A 418 -30.91 16.11 25.69
CA ASN A 418 -31.60 14.89 25.24
C ASN A 418 -31.22 14.50 23.81
N ASN A 419 -31.05 15.48 22.93
CA ASN A 419 -30.60 15.28 21.56
C ASN A 419 -29.15 14.77 21.53
N LYS A 420 -28.26 15.35 22.35
CA LYS A 420 -26.88 14.86 22.52
C LYS A 420 -26.84 13.41 22.99
N LEU A 421 -27.65 13.05 24.00
CA LEU A 421 -27.75 11.67 24.52
C LEU A 421 -28.32 10.69 23.47
N ARG A 422 -29.31 11.12 22.68
CA ARG A 422 -29.88 10.32 21.58
C ARG A 422 -28.86 10.05 20.48
N LEU A 423 -27.99 11.00 20.17
CA LEU A 423 -26.89 10.80 19.23
C LEU A 423 -25.84 9.86 19.79
N LEU A 424 -25.45 10.03 21.05
CA LEU A 424 -24.48 9.15 21.71
C LEU A 424 -24.94 7.69 21.72
N LYS A 425 -26.23 7.44 22.01
CA LYS A 425 -26.80 6.09 21.94
C LYS A 425 -26.63 5.45 20.56
N ARG A 426 -26.86 6.22 19.48
CA ARG A 426 -26.67 5.73 18.10
C ARG A 426 -25.21 5.45 17.78
N CYS A 427 -24.28 6.29 18.26
CA CYS A 427 -22.85 6.03 18.14
C CYS A 427 -22.45 4.73 18.86
N LYS A 428 -23.00 4.46 20.05
CA LYS A 428 -22.78 3.19 20.78
C LYS A 428 -23.37 1.97 20.05
N ILE A 429 -24.51 2.13 19.38
CA ILE A 429 -25.10 1.08 18.53
C ILE A 429 -24.15 0.81 17.35
N LEU A 430 -23.65 1.85 16.67
CA LEU A 430 -22.65 1.71 15.60
C LEU A 430 -21.42 0.92 16.06
N MET A 431 -20.88 1.24 17.24
CA MET A 431 -19.76 0.46 17.83
C MET A 431 -20.10 -1.02 18.02
N THR A 432 -21.33 -1.32 18.44
CA THR A 432 -21.78 -2.70 18.63
C THR A 432 -21.85 -3.43 17.29
N THR A 433 -22.34 -2.78 16.24
CA THR A 433 -22.41 -3.35 14.89
C THR A 433 -21.03 -3.56 14.28
N ILE A 434 -20.10 -2.61 14.45
CA ILE A 434 -18.69 -2.75 14.03
C ILE A 434 -18.06 -3.95 14.74
N LYS A 435 -18.25 -4.09 16.06
CA LYS A 435 -17.71 -5.22 16.82
C LYS A 435 -18.26 -6.57 16.33
N ARG A 436 -19.56 -6.66 16.05
CA ARG A 436 -20.16 -7.89 15.50
C ARG A 436 -19.57 -8.25 14.15
N LEU A 437 -19.42 -7.27 13.26
CA LEU A 437 -18.81 -7.48 11.94
C LEU A 437 -17.35 -7.93 12.08
N TRP A 438 -16.58 -7.30 12.98
CA TRP A 438 -15.22 -7.70 13.27
C TRP A 438 -15.12 -9.18 13.71
N HIS A 439 -16.02 -9.64 14.57
CA HIS A 439 -16.01 -11.03 15.04
C HIS A 439 -16.36 -12.05 13.95
N CYS A 440 -17.02 -11.67 12.85
CA CYS A 440 -17.24 -12.60 11.73
C CYS A 440 -15.92 -13.09 11.12
N PHE A 441 -14.89 -12.23 11.07
CA PHE A 441 -13.57 -12.62 10.58
C PHE A 441 -12.79 -13.53 11.55
N VAL A 442 -13.21 -13.63 12.82
CA VAL A 442 -12.67 -14.64 13.76
C VAL A 442 -13.32 -16.00 13.53
N GLU A 443 -14.62 -16.01 13.30
CA GLU A 443 -15.41 -17.23 13.14
C GLU A 443 -15.11 -17.91 11.80
N GLU A 444 -14.95 -17.14 10.71
CA GLU A 444 -14.52 -17.69 9.42
C GLU A 444 -13.10 -18.29 9.46
N ASP A 445 -12.17 -17.70 10.20
CA ASP A 445 -10.82 -18.26 10.38
C ASP A 445 -10.86 -19.61 11.09
N ILE A 446 -11.77 -19.79 12.04
CA ILE A 446 -11.98 -21.04 12.77
C ILE A 446 -12.70 -22.06 11.88
N GLU A 447 -13.76 -21.65 11.18
CA GLU A 447 -14.56 -22.53 10.32
C GLU A 447 -13.78 -22.96 9.08
N ASN A 448 -12.98 -22.07 8.47
CA ASN A 448 -12.07 -22.39 7.37
C ASN A 448 -10.91 -23.29 7.83
N LYS A 449 -10.40 -23.12 9.07
CA LYS A 449 -9.48 -24.09 9.67
C LYS A 449 -10.11 -25.46 9.85
N ILE A 450 -11.35 -25.52 10.32
CA ILE A 450 -12.08 -26.78 10.50
C ILE A 450 -12.37 -27.45 9.15
N LYS A 451 -12.83 -26.70 8.14
CA LYS A 451 -13.07 -27.21 6.77
C LYS A 451 -11.76 -27.65 6.09
N SER A 452 -10.68 -26.91 6.27
CA SER A 452 -9.33 -27.29 5.79
C SER A 452 -8.81 -28.56 6.47
N GLN A 453 -9.13 -28.78 7.75
CA GLN A 453 -8.74 -29.98 8.48
C GLN A 453 -9.63 -31.16 8.10
N LEU A 454 -10.95 -30.99 7.98
CA LEU A 454 -11.86 -32.03 7.49
C LEU A 454 -11.56 -32.44 6.05
N GLY A 455 -11.23 -31.49 5.16
CA GLY A 455 -10.82 -31.79 3.79
C GLY A 455 -9.51 -32.57 3.71
N LYS A 456 -8.57 -32.36 4.66
CA LYS A 456 -7.35 -33.17 4.78
C LYS A 456 -7.63 -34.55 5.38
N VAL A 457 -8.55 -34.66 6.35
CA VAL A 457 -8.97 -35.95 6.93
C VAL A 457 -9.66 -36.81 5.86
N ILE A 458 -10.55 -36.25 5.05
CA ILE A 458 -11.22 -36.98 3.96
C ILE A 458 -10.22 -37.42 2.87
N ILE A 459 -9.18 -36.62 2.56
CA ILE A 459 -8.12 -37.03 1.61
C ILE A 459 -7.21 -38.11 2.20
N ILE A 460 -6.96 -38.11 3.52
CA ILE A 460 -6.20 -39.17 4.20
C ILE A 460 -7.03 -40.47 4.25
N ASP A 461 -8.32 -40.39 4.55
CA ASP A 461 -9.21 -41.55 4.62
C ASP A 461 -9.47 -42.18 3.23
N LEU A 462 -9.52 -41.37 2.15
CA LEU A 462 -9.60 -41.89 0.77
C LEU A 462 -8.28 -42.44 0.22
N HIS A 463 -7.13 -42.11 0.83
CA HIS A 463 -5.83 -42.67 0.43
C HIS A 463 -5.47 -43.95 1.21
N ILE A 464 -6.10 -44.18 2.36
CA ILE A 464 -5.90 -45.39 3.18
C ILE A 464 -6.67 -46.60 2.63
N GLU A 465 -7.75 -46.41 1.85
CA GLU A 465 -8.54 -47.52 1.29
C GLU A 465 -7.98 -48.17 0.01
N LEU A 466 -6.80 -47.77 -0.50
CA LEU A 466 -6.23 -48.33 -1.74
C LEU A 466 -4.80 -48.87 -1.64
N GLN A 467 -4.24 -49.07 -0.44
CA GLN A 467 -2.90 -49.64 -0.29
C GLN A 467 -2.74 -50.58 0.92
N ASP A 468 -3.62 -51.58 1.04
CA ASP A 468 -3.35 -52.76 1.87
C ASP A 468 -3.06 -53.97 0.98
N LEU A 469 -1.78 -54.13 0.60
CA LEU A 469 -1.11 -55.39 0.27
C LEU A 469 0.37 -55.11 -0.06
N SER A 470 1.20 -54.90 0.97
CA SER A 470 2.55 -55.48 1.07
C SER A 470 3.26 -54.93 2.31
N ALA A 471 3.69 -55.86 3.16
CA ALA A 471 4.45 -55.60 4.36
C ALA A 471 5.77 -54.87 4.09
N THR A 472 6.18 -53.96 4.97
CA THR A 472 7.39 -54.10 5.79
C THR A 472 7.57 -52.91 6.75
N ASN A 473 7.62 -53.25 8.05
CA ASN A 473 8.36 -52.63 9.14
C ASN A 473 8.69 -51.13 9.10
N SER A 474 8.05 -50.36 9.99
CA SER A 474 8.78 -49.38 10.79
C SER A 474 8.20 -49.32 12.21
N ASN A 475 9.03 -49.77 13.16
CA ASN A 475 8.88 -49.47 14.58
C ASN A 475 9.19 -47.98 14.78
N GLU A 476 8.17 -47.15 14.98
CA GLU A 476 8.37 -45.88 15.68
C GLU A 476 7.67 -45.96 17.03
N LYS A 477 8.49 -46.06 18.07
CA LYS A 477 8.04 -45.89 19.45
C LYS A 477 7.57 -44.44 19.64
N PRO A 478 6.50 -44.20 20.41
CA PRO A 478 6.08 -42.85 20.79
C PRO A 478 7.24 -42.13 21.51
N ALA A 479 7.58 -40.93 21.04
CA ALA A 479 8.75 -40.18 21.50
C ALA A 479 8.72 -39.85 23.00
N THR A 480 7.52 -39.81 23.61
CA THR A 480 7.35 -39.55 25.05
C THR A 480 6.68 -40.69 25.81
N GLY A 481 6.26 -41.79 25.15
CA GLY A 481 5.53 -42.89 25.77
C GLY A 481 4.11 -42.53 26.25
N ASN A 482 3.65 -41.30 26.04
CA ASN A 482 2.34 -40.83 26.48
C ASN A 482 1.60 -40.19 25.30
N LEU A 483 0.59 -40.92 24.79
CA LEU A 483 -0.22 -40.54 23.63
C LEU A 483 -0.87 -39.15 23.77
N PHE A 484 -1.20 -38.72 24.99
CA PHE A 484 -1.81 -37.41 25.23
C PHE A 484 -0.79 -36.28 25.06
N LEU A 485 0.43 -36.47 25.57
CA LEU A 485 1.52 -35.49 25.42
C LEU A 485 2.00 -35.42 23.97
N ASP A 486 2.11 -36.56 23.29
CA ASP A 486 2.45 -36.58 21.86
C ASP A 486 1.35 -35.89 21.02
N HIS A 487 0.08 -36.04 21.38
CA HIS A 487 -1.01 -35.30 20.73
C HIS A 487 -0.94 -33.79 21.01
N ILE A 488 -0.58 -33.35 22.22
CA ILE A 488 -0.40 -31.93 22.53
C ILE A 488 0.82 -31.34 21.81
N ILE A 489 1.94 -32.08 21.78
CA ILE A 489 3.17 -31.68 21.10
C ILE A 489 2.94 -31.60 19.59
N ASN A 490 2.25 -32.58 19.00
CA ASN A 490 1.90 -32.57 17.59
C ASN A 490 0.89 -31.47 17.27
N ARG A 491 -0.07 -31.19 18.16
CA ARG A 491 -1.00 -30.06 18.03
C ARG A 491 -0.29 -28.71 18.16
N GLY A 492 0.71 -28.59 19.04
CA GLY A 492 1.57 -27.40 19.17
C GLY A 492 2.41 -27.16 17.92
N LYS A 493 3.06 -28.21 17.39
CA LYS A 493 3.81 -28.17 16.12
C LYS A 493 2.92 -27.80 14.92
N GLN A 494 1.69 -28.31 14.90
CA GLN A 494 0.71 -27.98 13.85
C GLN A 494 0.21 -26.53 13.97
N ILE A 495 -0.03 -26.03 15.19
CA ILE A 495 -0.40 -24.63 15.44
C ILE A 495 0.73 -23.66 15.04
N LEU A 496 1.98 -24.05 15.27
CA LEU A 496 3.17 -23.28 14.85
C LEU A 496 3.33 -23.27 13.32
N LYS A 497 3.00 -24.38 12.62
CA LYS A 497 2.94 -24.42 11.14
C LYS A 497 1.77 -23.61 10.56
N ASP A 498 0.63 -23.56 11.25
CA ASP A 498 -0.62 -22.95 10.74
C ASP A 498 -0.81 -21.47 11.14
N ARG A 499 0.10 -20.87 11.92
CA ARG A 499 0.05 -19.44 12.31
C ARG A 499 1.25 -18.63 11.83
N SER A 500 2.21 -19.28 11.18
CA SER A 500 3.42 -18.65 10.69
C SER A 500 3.44 -18.66 9.17
N VAL A 501 3.52 -17.48 8.57
CA VAL A 501 3.79 -17.30 7.12
C VAL A 501 5.17 -17.88 6.74
N LEU A 502 6.02 -18.20 7.73
CA LEU A 502 7.42 -18.65 7.56
C LEU A 502 7.59 -20.08 7.02
N TYR A 503 6.59 -20.97 7.08
CA TYR A 503 6.78 -22.39 6.72
C TYR A 503 6.30 -22.83 5.32
N ARG A 504 6.06 -21.90 4.38
CA ARG A 504 5.63 -22.23 3.01
C ARG A 504 6.65 -22.02 1.88
N SER A 505 7.92 -21.72 2.17
CA SER A 505 8.96 -21.70 1.13
C SER A 505 9.63 -23.07 0.99
N SER A 506 9.49 -23.65 -0.21
CA SER A 506 10.22 -24.84 -0.67
C SER A 506 11.72 -24.71 -0.38
N MET A 507 12.27 -25.66 0.37
CA MET A 507 13.71 -25.79 0.59
C MET A 507 14.40 -26.06 -0.75
N LYS A 508 15.23 -25.10 -1.18
CA LYS A 508 16.44 -25.38 -1.94
C LYS A 508 17.57 -24.65 -1.23
N SER A 509 18.43 -25.43 -0.60
CA SER A 509 19.65 -25.00 0.06
C SER A 509 20.69 -24.65 -0.98
N ASP A 510 21.17 -23.42 -0.98
CA ASP A 510 22.53 -23.10 -1.41
C ASP A 510 23.16 -22.19 -0.35
N THR A 511 24.28 -22.64 0.19
CA THR A 511 25.03 -22.07 1.31
C THR A 511 25.76 -20.79 0.90
N PHE A 512 25.45 -19.66 1.56
CA PHE A 512 26.24 -18.43 1.44
C PHE A 512 26.74 -17.98 2.81
N ASN A 513 28.07 -17.83 2.90
CA ASN A 513 28.80 -17.22 4.02
C ASN A 513 28.54 -15.70 4.05
N VAL A 514 27.95 -15.18 5.13
CA VAL A 514 27.72 -13.73 5.32
C VAL A 514 28.81 -13.15 6.22
N GLN A 515 29.54 -12.15 5.70
CA GLN A 515 30.57 -11.39 6.43
C GLN A 515 29.96 -10.25 7.27
N VAL A 516 30.50 -10.10 8.49
CA VAL A 516 30.10 -9.24 9.64
C VAL A 516 30.27 -7.71 9.42
N SER A 517 30.39 -7.22 8.18
CA SER A 517 30.74 -5.80 7.92
C SER A 517 29.55 -4.82 7.91
N ALA A 518 28.31 -5.29 7.79
CA ALA A 518 27.13 -4.41 7.67
C ALA A 518 26.70 -3.74 9.00
N PHE A 519 26.95 -4.38 10.15
CA PHE A 519 26.41 -3.96 11.44
C PHE A 519 27.18 -2.84 12.17
N LYS A 520 28.40 -2.50 11.72
CA LYS A 520 29.23 -1.46 12.37
C LYS A 520 28.77 -0.02 12.10
N ARG A 521 27.83 0.23 11.18
CA ARG A 521 27.35 1.60 10.88
C ARG A 521 26.20 2.06 11.79
N LEU A 522 25.49 1.16 12.46
CA LEU A 522 24.33 1.49 13.29
C LEU A 522 24.68 2.11 14.67
N THR A 523 25.94 2.05 15.09
CA THR A 523 26.38 2.54 16.41
C THR A 523 26.86 4.00 16.43
N GLN A 524 26.81 4.74 15.31
CA GLN A 524 27.32 6.11 15.22
C GLN A 524 26.29 7.24 15.37
N PHE A 525 25.00 6.95 15.59
CA PHE A 525 23.94 7.98 15.62
C PHE A 525 23.77 8.76 16.93
N LYS A 526 24.76 8.79 17.82
CA LYS A 526 24.57 9.38 19.16
C LYS A 526 24.69 10.90 19.26
N ASP A 527 25.13 11.63 18.23
CA ASP A 527 25.24 13.09 18.33
C ASP A 527 25.04 13.80 16.99
N GLN A 528 23.85 14.41 16.80
CA GLN A 528 23.67 15.63 16.00
C GLN A 528 22.24 16.20 16.13
N ASN A 529 22.02 17.00 17.18
CA ASN A 529 20.88 17.90 17.29
C ASN A 529 21.18 19.20 16.51
N LYS A 530 20.67 19.32 15.28
CA LYS A 530 20.46 20.63 14.63
C LYS A 530 19.14 20.65 13.88
N SER A 531 18.25 21.54 14.31
CA SER A 531 16.98 21.83 13.64
C SER A 531 17.22 22.41 12.25
N ILE A 532 16.66 21.77 11.23
CA ILE A 532 16.67 22.26 9.85
C ILE A 532 15.59 23.35 9.71
N PRO A 533 15.89 24.54 9.16
CA PRO A 533 14.89 25.59 8.98
C PRO A 533 13.83 25.20 7.94
N LEU A 534 12.55 25.45 8.26
CA LEU A 534 11.39 25.17 7.41
C LEU A 534 11.44 25.80 6.00
N SER A 535 12.26 26.84 5.79
CA SER A 535 12.42 27.50 4.49
C SER A 535 13.20 26.69 3.44
N LYS A 536 13.68 25.48 3.78
CA LYS A 536 14.38 24.55 2.84
C LYS A 536 13.58 23.28 2.52
N LEU A 537 12.35 23.15 3.02
CA LEU A 537 11.48 21.98 2.77
C LEU A 537 10.67 22.07 1.47
N VAL A 538 10.69 23.21 0.78
CA VAL A 538 9.97 23.42 -0.47
C VAL A 538 10.84 22.91 -1.64
N HIS A 539 10.37 21.87 -2.35
CA HIS A 539 10.96 21.21 -3.54
C HIS A 539 11.85 19.94 -3.41
N LEU A 540 11.70 19.11 -2.37
CA LEU A 540 12.54 17.90 -2.19
C LEU A 540 11.92 16.55 -2.62
N ARG A 541 11.08 16.48 -3.66
CA ARG A 541 10.94 15.22 -4.41
C ARG A 541 11.93 15.19 -5.55
N LYS A 542 13.11 14.58 -5.31
CA LYS A 542 13.78 13.86 -6.41
C LYS A 542 12.80 12.77 -6.81
N LEU A 543 12.26 12.86 -8.03
CA LEU A 543 11.36 11.88 -8.64
C LEU A 543 11.89 10.46 -8.37
N SER A 544 11.41 9.78 -7.32
CA SER A 544 12.05 8.55 -6.85
C SER A 544 11.78 7.41 -7.82
N PHE A 545 10.64 7.47 -8.51
CA PHE A 545 10.26 6.54 -9.56
C PHE A 545 10.79 6.93 -10.96
N MET A 546 11.09 8.21 -11.23
CA MET A 546 11.59 8.64 -12.56
C MET A 546 13.11 8.81 -12.65
N SER A 547 13.85 8.83 -11.52
CA SER A 547 15.30 9.14 -11.50
C SER A 547 16.23 8.02 -11.02
N SER A 548 15.75 6.79 -10.83
CA SER A 548 16.53 5.68 -10.22
C SER A 548 17.59 5.02 -11.13
N VAL A 549 18.05 5.66 -12.21
CA VAL A 549 19.01 5.05 -13.16
C VAL A 549 20.47 5.08 -12.68
N ALA A 550 20.78 5.63 -11.51
CA ALA A 550 22.17 5.60 -11.02
C ALA A 550 22.27 5.55 -9.51
N LYS A 551 22.47 4.35 -8.95
CA LYS A 551 23.51 4.04 -7.94
C LYS A 551 23.47 2.54 -7.57
N ASN A 552 24.57 1.86 -7.88
CA ASN A 552 24.87 0.52 -7.38
C ASN A 552 25.22 0.62 -5.89
N ASP A 553 24.54 -0.17 -5.05
CA ASP A 553 25.12 -0.70 -3.82
C ASP A 553 24.64 -2.15 -3.68
N THR A 554 25.52 -3.08 -4.03
CA THR A 554 25.34 -4.51 -3.76
C THR A 554 25.49 -4.75 -2.26
N SER A 555 24.36 -4.89 -1.58
CA SER A 555 24.25 -5.29 -0.19
C SER A 555 23.12 -6.31 -0.15
N GLY A 556 23.44 -7.56 0.18
CA GLY A 556 22.43 -8.61 0.36
C GLY A 556 21.56 -8.23 1.55
N GLU A 557 20.31 -7.87 1.29
CA GLU A 557 19.44 -7.24 2.29
C GLU A 557 18.22 -8.14 2.58
N LEU A 558 18.25 -8.76 3.77
CA LEU A 558 17.25 -9.69 4.33
C LEU A 558 16.02 -8.93 4.85
N GLN A 559 14.83 -9.46 4.63
CA GLN A 559 13.59 -8.99 5.27
C GLN A 559 13.56 -9.41 6.76
N ILE A 560 12.78 -8.74 7.63
CA ILE A 560 12.57 -9.23 9.02
C ILE A 560 12.07 -10.67 9.01
N THR A 561 11.20 -11.02 8.06
CA THR A 561 10.77 -12.39 7.77
C THR A 561 11.94 -13.32 7.47
N ASP A 562 12.96 -12.87 6.74
CA ASP A 562 14.15 -13.66 6.43
C ASP A 562 15.08 -13.80 7.64
N ILE A 563 15.21 -12.74 8.46
CA ILE A 563 15.94 -12.78 9.75
C ILE A 563 15.24 -13.73 10.73
N LEU A 564 13.91 -13.71 10.80
CA LEU A 564 13.12 -14.63 11.61
C LEU A 564 13.25 -16.08 11.12
N ASN A 565 13.26 -16.30 9.80
CA ASN A 565 13.54 -17.61 9.22
C ASN A 565 14.95 -18.11 9.57
N GLU A 566 15.94 -17.24 9.51
CA GLU A 566 17.35 -17.56 9.81
C GLU A 566 17.56 -17.83 11.31
N LEU A 567 16.95 -17.04 12.20
CA LEU A 567 16.91 -17.30 13.64
C LEU A 567 16.28 -18.67 13.96
N ASN A 568 15.17 -19.00 13.29
CA ASN A 568 14.50 -20.29 13.46
C ASN A 568 15.35 -21.47 12.94
N ASN A 569 16.09 -21.26 11.85
CA ASN A 569 17.05 -22.24 11.34
C ASN A 569 18.22 -22.45 12.30
N MET A 570 18.73 -21.40 12.95
CA MET A 570 19.76 -21.53 13.98
C MET A 570 19.28 -22.41 15.15
N THR A 571 18.05 -22.24 15.64
CA THR A 571 17.46 -23.10 16.69
C THR A 571 17.43 -24.58 16.29
N ASN A 572 17.14 -24.88 15.02
CA ASN A 572 17.13 -26.25 14.50
C ASN A 572 18.53 -26.86 14.34
N THR A 573 19.57 -26.02 14.26
CA THR A 573 20.96 -26.47 14.09
C THR A 573 21.60 -26.86 15.43
N PHE A 574 21.13 -26.30 16.54
CA PHE A 574 21.60 -26.60 17.91
C PHE A 574 20.79 -27.69 18.63
N THR A 575 19.84 -28.34 17.93
CA THR A 575 19.01 -29.44 18.45
C THR A 575 19.39 -30.82 17.89
N GLN A 576 20.49 -30.92 17.13
CA GLN A 576 21.23 -32.17 16.87
C GLN A 576 22.45 -32.23 17.78
#